data_AF-A0A0F9JMS3-F1
#
_entry.id   AF-A0A0F9JMS3-F1
#
_cell.length_a   1.000
_cell.length_b   1.000
_cell.length_c   1.000
_cell.angle_alpha   90.00
_cell.angle_beta   90.00
_cell.angle_gamma   90.00
#
_symmetry.space_group_name_H-M   'P 1'
#
loop_
_entity.id
_entity.type
_entity.pdbx_description
1 polymer ?
#
loop_
_entity_poly.entity_id
_entity_poly.type
_entity_poly.pdbx_seq_one_letter_code
_entity_poly.pdbx_strand_id
1 'polypeptide(L)'
;MKYKIFVLMFCMILLVGSVSAAEWDNKLIYSNNDLQVNLTNWFGLGIDYGTAELKSHKSVDEIRQVYVGDSVLTWYDFNFKEIYYDGLGEVIFIDEDTGNKISKNYSFVYWGNLTKEIPTYECSKVLSENGTMDDECIENGKETIITGKKGWLPYNSRDILNEEIIIGVKSNIGFEETIDVIWTIGGKKVEKHAVVTSGAVETSEGNFIIFTYLNNGTFNTTTEIKDVAILVIAGGGGGGGNNGGASSGGGAGGLVKNDSFFNVTTGNYDIVVGMGGAGGQGQNFGNNGENSSAFGVVAVGGGGGAQGNDGNTAHDRLDLHIQDRSPISAGQPTVERNARCSGDLDYRGNTGQSL
;
A
#
# COMPACT_ATOMS: atom_id res chain seq x y z
N MET A 1 -66.82 -43.18 50.84
CA MET A 1 -66.07 -44.16 50.01
C MET A 1 -66.01 -43.60 48.60
N LYS A 2 -64.85 -43.12 48.12
CA LYS A 2 -64.03 -43.74 47.03
C LYS A 2 -64.90 -44.02 45.77
N TYR A 3 -64.77 -43.37 44.60
CA TYR A 3 -63.58 -43.18 43.76
C TYR A 3 -63.83 -42.18 42.59
N LYS A 4 -62.79 -41.41 42.24
CA LYS A 4 -62.30 -40.96 40.90
C LYS A 4 -63.30 -40.51 39.80
N ILE A 5 -63.07 -39.30 39.28
CA ILE A 5 -62.58 -39.05 37.90
C ILE A 5 -62.06 -37.61 37.86
N PHE A 6 -60.76 -37.45 37.59
CA PHE A 6 -60.09 -36.18 37.33
C PHE A 6 -59.61 -36.25 35.88
N VAL A 7 -60.27 -35.51 34.99
CA VAL A 7 -59.89 -35.29 33.58
C VAL A 7 -59.37 -33.85 33.57
N LEU A 8 -58.05 -33.63 33.61
CA LEU A 8 -57.11 -33.65 32.49
C LEU A 8 -57.51 -32.64 31.41
N MET A 9 -57.04 -31.39 31.53
CA MET A 9 -56.48 -30.57 30.44
C MET A 9 -56.03 -29.20 30.97
N PHE A 10 -54.81 -29.11 31.51
CA PHE A 10 -54.07 -27.85 31.52
C PHE A 10 -52.57 -28.14 31.52
N CYS A 11 -52.05 -28.50 30.34
CA CYS A 11 -50.63 -28.53 30.04
C CYS A 11 -50.44 -27.82 28.70
N MET A 12 -50.41 -26.50 28.76
CA MET A 12 -49.78 -25.68 27.72
C MET A 12 -49.12 -24.48 28.39
N ILE A 13 -48.24 -24.78 29.35
CA ILE A 13 -47.13 -23.88 29.65
C ILE A 13 -46.13 -24.17 28.55
N LEU A 14 -46.11 -23.30 27.53
CA LEU A 14 -44.99 -23.16 26.62
C LEU A 14 -43.76 -22.88 27.49
N LEU A 15 -43.03 -23.95 27.79
CA LEU A 15 -41.59 -23.90 27.94
C LEU A 15 -41.08 -23.28 26.64
N VAL A 16 -40.96 -21.96 26.62
CA VAL A 16 -40.00 -21.27 25.77
C VAL A 16 -38.66 -21.74 26.33
N GLY A 17 -38.23 -22.92 25.91
CA GLY A 17 -36.85 -23.31 26.04
C GLY A 17 -36.08 -22.17 25.42
N SER A 18 -35.25 -21.51 26.22
CA SER A 18 -34.09 -20.82 25.72
C SER A 18 -33.34 -21.83 24.87
N VAL A 19 -33.61 -21.84 23.57
CA VAL A 19 -32.69 -22.36 22.58
C VAL A 19 -31.47 -21.47 22.74
N SER A 20 -30.52 -21.94 23.54
CA SER A 20 -29.12 -21.59 23.31
C SER A 20 -28.91 -21.89 21.84
N ALA A 21 -28.62 -20.84 21.07
CA ALA A 21 -28.14 -20.98 19.71
C ALA A 21 -27.06 -22.05 19.75
N ALA A 22 -27.40 -23.18 19.15
CA ALA A 22 -26.55 -24.33 19.20
C ALA A 22 -25.36 -24.01 18.30
N GLU A 23 -24.17 -23.92 18.91
CA GLU A 23 -22.89 -23.81 18.23
C GLU A 23 -22.54 -25.14 17.54
N TRP A 24 -23.44 -25.60 16.67
CA TRP A 24 -23.26 -26.83 15.91
C TRP A 24 -22.69 -26.47 14.54
N ASP A 25 -21.36 -26.47 14.52
CA ASP A 25 -20.50 -26.85 13.39
C ASP A 25 -20.67 -26.05 12.07
N ASN A 26 -20.36 -24.75 12.12
CA ASN A 26 -19.97 -23.98 10.91
C ASN A 26 -18.54 -24.34 10.44
N LYS A 27 -18.13 -25.61 10.59
CA LYS A 27 -16.89 -26.12 10.02
C LYS A 27 -17.10 -26.29 8.52
N LEU A 28 -16.64 -25.31 7.74
CA LEU A 28 -16.40 -25.55 6.33
C LEU A 28 -15.40 -26.71 6.23
N ILE A 29 -15.86 -27.84 5.72
CA ILE A 29 -14.99 -28.94 5.33
C ILE A 29 -14.37 -28.52 4.00
N TYR A 30 -13.20 -27.90 4.05
CA TYR A 30 -12.40 -27.58 2.86
C TYR A 30 -11.83 -28.88 2.28
N SER A 31 -12.61 -29.59 1.47
CA SER A 31 -12.15 -30.80 0.78
C SER A 31 -11.46 -30.52 -0.56
N ASN A 32 -11.46 -29.28 -1.06
CA ASN A 32 -11.16 -28.99 -2.49
C ASN A 32 -10.16 -27.85 -2.79
N ASN A 33 -9.43 -27.28 -1.82
CA ASN A 33 -8.52 -26.14 -2.08
C ASN A 33 -9.19 -24.94 -2.78
N ASP A 34 -10.48 -24.70 -2.51
CA ASP A 34 -11.26 -23.69 -3.23
C ASP A 34 -11.04 -22.30 -2.60
N LEU A 35 -10.69 -21.32 -3.43
CA LEU A 35 -10.56 -19.91 -3.04
C LEU A 35 -11.92 -19.25 -2.78
N GLN A 36 -13.02 -19.92 -3.16
CA GLN A 36 -14.38 -19.41 -3.04
C GLN A 36 -15.15 -19.95 -1.83
N VAL A 37 -15.82 -19.04 -1.12
CA VAL A 37 -16.75 -19.34 -0.03
C VAL A 37 -18.18 -19.09 -0.52
N ASN A 38 -18.95 -20.16 -0.63
CA ASN A 38 -20.37 -20.11 -0.97
C ASN A 38 -21.22 -19.94 0.29
N LEU A 39 -22.07 -18.90 0.31
CA LEU A 39 -22.93 -18.58 1.44
C LEU A 39 -24.36 -19.00 1.16
N THR A 40 -24.68 -20.22 1.59
CA THR A 40 -26.02 -20.82 1.52
C THR A 40 -26.66 -20.86 2.91
N ASN A 41 -27.97 -20.58 3.02
CA ASN A 41 -28.70 -20.73 4.29
C ASN A 41 -28.79 -22.20 4.73
N TRP A 42 -28.50 -22.47 6.02
CA TRP A 42 -28.58 -23.80 6.66
C TRP A 42 -30.03 -24.22 7.03
N PHE A 43 -31.03 -23.34 6.98
CA PHE A 43 -32.44 -23.70 7.30
C PHE A 43 -33.13 -24.63 6.28
N GLY A 44 -32.40 -25.47 5.54
CA GLY A 44 -32.96 -26.54 4.72
C GLY A 44 -33.65 -26.09 3.43
N LEU A 45 -33.49 -24.82 3.04
CA LEU A 45 -34.14 -24.23 1.85
C LEU A 45 -33.17 -23.88 0.70
N GLY A 46 -31.84 -24.05 0.88
CA GLY A 46 -30.88 -23.92 -0.22
C GLY A 46 -30.80 -22.53 -0.88
N ILE A 47 -31.18 -21.46 -0.17
CA ILE A 47 -31.10 -20.10 -0.70
C ILE A 47 -29.62 -19.69 -0.73
N ASP A 48 -29.13 -19.40 -1.93
CA ASP A 48 -27.79 -18.91 -2.23
C ASP A 48 -27.77 -17.39 -2.14
N TYR A 49 -27.10 -16.87 -1.10
CA TYR A 49 -26.97 -15.43 -0.82
C TYR A 49 -25.88 -14.77 -1.66
N GLY A 50 -24.91 -15.54 -2.14
CA GLY A 50 -23.74 -15.01 -2.81
C GLY A 50 -22.46 -15.76 -2.50
N THR A 51 -21.39 -15.19 -3.01
CA THR A 51 -20.04 -15.75 -2.94
C THR A 51 -19.05 -14.71 -2.44
N ALA A 52 -18.03 -15.18 -1.73
CA ALA A 52 -16.82 -14.42 -1.43
C ALA A 52 -15.62 -15.21 -1.93
N GLU A 53 -14.90 -14.70 -2.92
CA GLU A 53 -13.75 -15.37 -3.54
C GLU A 53 -12.45 -14.66 -3.17
N LEU A 54 -11.48 -15.38 -2.63
CA LEU A 54 -10.16 -14.85 -2.29
C LEU A 54 -9.41 -14.49 -3.59
N LYS A 55 -9.25 -13.18 -3.84
CA LYS A 55 -8.49 -12.68 -5.01
C LYS A 55 -7.06 -12.27 -4.67
N SER A 56 -6.75 -12.18 -3.39
CA SER A 56 -5.45 -11.73 -2.95
C SER A 56 -4.36 -12.78 -3.07
N HIS A 57 -4.72 -14.05 -3.10
CA HIS A 57 -3.80 -15.18 -3.23
C HIS A 57 -4.11 -15.98 -4.50
N LYS A 58 -3.10 -16.61 -5.09
CA LYS A 58 -3.17 -17.50 -6.26
C LYS A 58 -3.66 -18.90 -5.90
N SER A 59 -3.50 -19.31 -4.65
CA SER A 59 -3.91 -20.60 -4.10
C SER A 59 -4.05 -20.51 -2.59
N VAL A 60 -4.78 -21.46 -1.98
CA VAL A 60 -4.96 -21.54 -0.52
C VAL A 60 -3.64 -21.76 0.24
N ASP A 61 -2.65 -22.38 -0.41
CA ASP A 61 -1.33 -22.64 0.17
C ASP A 61 -0.29 -21.54 -0.14
N GLU A 62 -0.69 -20.45 -0.83
CA GLU A 62 0.25 -19.35 -1.11
C GLU A 62 0.52 -18.56 0.18
N ILE A 63 1.80 -18.32 0.47
CA ILE A 63 2.24 -17.30 1.42
C ILE A 63 2.50 -16.02 0.62
N ARG A 64 1.60 -15.04 0.69
CA ARG A 64 1.74 -13.81 -0.09
C ARG A 64 2.58 -12.77 0.64
N GLN A 65 3.57 -12.21 -0.06
CA GLN A 65 4.34 -11.12 0.50
C GLN A 65 3.56 -9.79 0.52
N VAL A 66 3.73 -9.02 1.60
CA VAL A 66 3.16 -7.68 1.77
C VAL A 66 4.19 -6.67 2.28
N TYR A 67 3.88 -5.38 2.14
CA TYR A 67 4.71 -4.31 2.69
C TYR A 67 4.64 -4.27 4.21
N VAL A 68 5.74 -3.90 4.86
CA VAL A 68 5.78 -3.65 6.32
C VAL A 68 4.96 -2.40 6.63
N GLY A 69 4.30 -2.40 7.77
CA GLY A 69 3.41 -1.34 8.21
C GLY A 69 1.97 -1.61 7.80
N ASP A 70 1.24 -0.52 7.55
CA ASP A 70 -0.20 -0.54 7.27
C ASP A 70 -0.51 -1.06 5.86
N SER A 71 -0.74 -2.36 5.76
CA SER A 71 -0.93 -3.08 4.50
C SER A 71 -2.30 -3.74 4.40
N VAL A 72 -2.81 -3.86 3.18
CA VAL A 72 -3.98 -4.72 2.92
C VAL A 72 -3.48 -6.15 2.88
N LEU A 73 -3.79 -6.91 3.93
CA LEU A 73 -3.26 -8.25 4.15
C LEU A 73 -4.02 -9.29 3.33
N THR A 74 -5.33 -9.15 3.18
CA THR A 74 -6.13 -10.04 2.34
C THR A 74 -7.31 -9.29 1.74
N TRP A 75 -7.80 -9.74 0.59
CA TRP A 75 -9.02 -9.22 -0.02
C TRP A 75 -9.78 -10.30 -0.78
N TYR A 76 -11.10 -10.14 -0.76
CA TYR A 76 -12.06 -11.00 -1.40
C TYR A 76 -12.91 -10.18 -2.37
N ASP A 77 -13.32 -10.84 -3.45
CA ASP A 77 -14.35 -10.39 -4.36
C ASP A 77 -15.70 -10.92 -3.87
N PHE A 78 -16.59 -10.00 -3.52
CA PHE A 78 -17.91 -10.30 -2.99
C PHE A 78 -18.94 -10.09 -4.09
N ASN A 79 -19.77 -11.10 -4.30
CA ASN A 79 -20.90 -11.02 -5.22
C ASN A 79 -22.14 -11.61 -4.55
N PHE A 80 -22.97 -10.73 -3.98
CA PHE A 80 -24.16 -11.08 -3.22
C PHE A 80 -25.43 -10.63 -3.95
N LYS A 81 -26.47 -11.45 -3.86
CA LYS A 81 -27.75 -11.18 -4.53
C LYS A 81 -28.60 -10.17 -3.78
N GLU A 82 -28.42 -10.10 -2.46
CA GLU A 82 -29.11 -9.20 -1.54
C GLU A 82 -28.12 -8.64 -0.53
N ILE A 83 -28.47 -7.53 0.12
CA ILE A 83 -27.63 -6.94 1.16
C ILE A 83 -27.56 -7.94 2.32
N TYR A 84 -26.35 -8.34 2.70
CA TYR A 84 -26.11 -9.18 3.86
C TYR A 84 -25.65 -8.30 5.03
N TYR A 85 -26.59 -7.99 5.92
CA TYR A 85 -26.33 -7.17 7.09
C TYR A 85 -25.35 -7.86 8.07
N ASP A 86 -24.39 -7.09 8.58
CA ASP A 86 -23.35 -7.55 9.50
C ASP A 86 -22.58 -8.80 8.98
N GLY A 87 -22.40 -8.88 7.66
CA GLY A 87 -21.74 -9.99 6.99
C GLY A 87 -20.22 -10.00 7.16
N LEU A 88 -19.59 -8.85 7.38
CA LEU A 88 -18.15 -8.73 7.61
C LEU A 88 -17.83 -8.93 9.09
N GLY A 89 -17.72 -10.20 9.48
CA GLY A 89 -17.50 -10.62 10.86
C GLY A 89 -16.09 -10.38 11.40
N GLU A 90 -15.76 -11.08 12.47
CA GLU A 90 -14.47 -10.98 13.16
C GLU A 90 -13.30 -11.41 12.26
N VAL A 91 -12.19 -10.68 12.39
CA VAL A 91 -10.88 -11.04 11.83
C VAL A 91 -9.96 -11.46 12.98
N ILE A 92 -9.35 -12.63 12.84
CA ILE A 92 -8.39 -13.20 13.78
C ILE A 92 -7.05 -13.33 13.05
N PHE A 93 -5.98 -12.90 13.71
CA PHE A 93 -4.61 -13.04 13.21
C PHE A 93 -3.91 -14.15 13.99
N ILE A 94 -3.32 -15.10 13.28
CA ILE A 94 -2.49 -16.16 13.86
C ILE A 94 -1.05 -15.93 13.41
N ASP A 95 -0.13 -15.93 14.36
CA ASP A 95 1.30 -16.03 14.11
C ASP A 95 1.60 -17.45 13.60
N GLU A 96 2.06 -17.61 12.36
CA GLU A 96 2.30 -18.94 11.80
C GLU A 96 3.53 -19.63 12.39
N ASP A 97 4.50 -18.88 12.89
CA ASP A 97 5.72 -19.43 13.49
C ASP A 97 5.43 -20.05 14.86
N THR A 98 4.51 -19.45 15.61
CA THR A 98 4.17 -19.89 16.98
C THR A 98 2.80 -20.55 17.11
N GLY A 99 1.92 -20.40 16.12
CA GLY A 99 0.52 -20.84 16.14
C GLY A 99 -0.39 -20.04 17.08
N ASN A 100 0.09 -18.93 17.65
CA ASN A 100 -0.64 -18.16 18.64
C ASN A 100 -1.50 -17.06 18.01
N LYS A 101 -2.63 -16.75 18.64
CA LYS A 101 -3.44 -15.58 18.27
C LYS A 101 -2.68 -14.29 18.58
N ILE A 102 -2.61 -13.38 17.61
CA ILE A 102 -2.06 -12.04 17.78
C ILE A 102 -3.21 -11.03 17.85
N SER A 103 -3.16 -10.12 18.81
CA SER A 103 -4.07 -8.97 18.85
C SER A 103 -3.53 -7.88 17.93
N LYS A 104 -4.27 -7.57 16.85
CA LYS A 104 -3.97 -6.46 15.94
C LYS A 104 -5.23 -5.65 15.66
N ASN A 105 -5.07 -4.33 15.57
CA ASN A 105 -6.11 -3.46 15.04
C ASN A 105 -6.25 -3.69 13.55
N TYR A 106 -7.47 -3.69 13.04
CA TYR A 106 -7.74 -3.80 11.61
C TYR A 106 -8.89 -2.90 11.20
N SER A 107 -8.93 -2.57 9.92
CA SER A 107 -10.05 -1.89 9.28
C SER A 107 -10.39 -2.56 7.96
N PHE A 108 -11.64 -2.43 7.54
CA PHE A 108 -12.04 -2.84 6.21
C PHE A 108 -11.78 -1.71 5.22
N VAL A 109 -11.35 -2.10 4.03
CA VAL A 109 -11.16 -1.21 2.88
C VAL A 109 -11.84 -1.81 1.67
N TYR A 110 -12.25 -0.98 0.71
CA TYR A 110 -12.76 -1.47 -0.57
C TYR A 110 -11.95 -0.89 -1.72
N TRP A 111 -11.90 -1.63 -2.84
CA TRP A 111 -11.19 -1.19 -4.03
C TRP A 111 -12.09 -0.28 -4.87
N GLY A 112 -11.82 1.03 -4.86
CA GLY A 112 -12.68 2.04 -5.45
C GLY A 112 -11.94 3.09 -6.26
N ASN A 113 -12.70 3.98 -6.89
CA ASN A 113 -12.15 5.11 -7.65
C ASN A 113 -11.62 6.19 -6.70
N LEU A 114 -10.35 6.55 -6.84
CA LEU A 114 -9.73 7.60 -6.05
C LEU A 114 -10.26 8.96 -6.47
N THR A 115 -10.60 9.78 -5.48
CA THR A 115 -11.07 11.14 -5.67
C THR A 115 -10.00 12.17 -5.26
N LYS A 116 -10.07 13.37 -5.84
CA LYS A 116 -9.22 14.51 -5.47
C LYS A 116 -10.10 15.74 -5.37
N GLU A 117 -9.90 16.52 -4.30
CA GLU A 117 -10.49 17.85 -4.19
C GLU A 117 -9.65 18.86 -4.99
N ILE A 118 -10.31 19.63 -5.85
CA ILE A 118 -9.73 20.74 -6.59
C ILE A 118 -10.49 22.03 -6.24
N PRO A 119 -9.80 23.18 -6.12
CA PRO A 119 -10.48 24.45 -5.89
C PRO A 119 -11.26 24.88 -7.14
N THR A 120 -12.43 25.49 -6.91
CA THR A 120 -13.25 26.14 -7.94
C THR A 120 -13.13 27.65 -7.83
N TYR A 121 -13.19 28.35 -8.97
CA TYR A 121 -12.99 29.79 -9.05
C TYR A 121 -14.16 30.47 -9.76
N GLU A 122 -14.57 31.63 -9.25
CA GLU A 122 -15.51 32.54 -9.90
C GLU A 122 -14.73 33.72 -10.49
N CYS A 123 -14.81 33.91 -11.80
CA CYS A 123 -14.05 34.94 -12.49
C CYS A 123 -14.96 36.08 -12.95
N SER A 124 -14.53 37.31 -12.68
CA SER A 124 -15.19 38.53 -13.12
C SER A 124 -14.23 39.40 -13.93
N LYS A 125 -14.76 40.11 -14.93
CA LYS A 125 -13.95 41.01 -15.74
C LYS A 125 -13.79 42.36 -15.06
N VAL A 126 -12.55 42.80 -14.88
CA VAL A 126 -12.19 44.05 -14.21
C VAL A 126 -11.35 44.89 -15.16
N LEU A 127 -11.62 46.20 -15.21
CA LEU A 127 -10.85 47.12 -16.06
C LEU A 127 -9.53 47.43 -15.33
N SER A 128 -8.40 47.05 -15.90
CA SER A 128 -7.09 47.37 -15.32
C SER A 128 -6.64 48.78 -15.68
N GLU A 129 -5.65 49.29 -14.93
CA GLU A 129 -5.20 50.69 -15.01
C GLU A 129 -4.68 51.11 -16.40
N ASN A 130 -4.30 50.14 -17.24
CA ASN A 130 -3.87 50.38 -18.62
C ASN A 130 -5.03 50.36 -19.63
N GLY A 131 -6.29 50.20 -19.17
CA GLY A 131 -7.50 50.18 -19.99
C GLY A 131 -7.83 48.82 -20.62
N THR A 132 -7.13 47.75 -20.24
CA THR A 132 -7.42 46.38 -20.70
C THR A 132 -8.44 45.73 -19.75
N MET A 133 -9.27 44.80 -20.26
CA MET A 133 -10.14 44.00 -19.41
C MET A 133 -9.35 42.77 -18.94
N ASP A 134 -9.12 42.66 -17.63
CA ASP A 134 -8.47 41.52 -17.00
C ASP A 134 -9.51 40.64 -16.29
N ASP A 135 -9.22 39.35 -16.15
CA ASP A 135 -10.05 38.43 -15.38
C ASP A 135 -9.52 38.37 -13.94
N GLU A 136 -10.35 38.77 -12.97
CA GLU A 136 -10.08 38.56 -11.55
C GLU A 136 -10.90 37.36 -11.06
N CYS A 137 -10.20 36.29 -10.67
CA CYS A 137 -10.80 35.04 -10.22
C CYS A 137 -10.64 34.88 -8.70
N ILE A 138 -11.75 34.63 -8.00
CA ILE A 138 -11.77 34.38 -6.56
C ILE A 138 -12.13 32.91 -6.34
N GLU A 139 -11.37 32.19 -5.51
CA GLU A 139 -11.71 30.83 -5.10
C GLU A 139 -13.06 30.87 -4.37
N ASN A 140 -14.06 30.16 -4.90
CA ASN A 140 -15.43 30.17 -4.38
C ASN A 140 -15.89 28.80 -3.85
N GLY A 141 -15.03 27.78 -3.92
CA GLY A 141 -15.37 26.44 -3.44
C GLY A 141 -14.34 25.39 -3.78
N LYS A 142 -14.73 24.13 -3.59
CA LYS A 142 -13.97 22.94 -3.99
C LYS A 142 -14.90 21.94 -4.65
N GLU A 143 -14.40 21.27 -5.67
CA GLU A 143 -15.08 20.17 -6.34
C GLU A 143 -14.28 18.89 -6.13
N THR A 144 -14.98 17.77 -5.95
CA THR A 144 -14.36 16.44 -5.86
C THR A 144 -14.40 15.79 -7.25
N ILE A 145 -13.23 15.57 -7.84
CA ILE A 145 -13.09 14.89 -9.13
C ILE A 145 -12.62 13.45 -8.96
N ILE A 146 -13.09 12.56 -9.83
CA ILE A 146 -12.56 11.19 -9.93
C ILE A 146 -11.27 11.23 -10.75
N THR A 147 -10.17 10.73 -10.18
CA THR A 147 -8.83 10.82 -10.77
C THR A 147 -8.57 9.86 -11.94
N GLY A 148 -9.54 8.99 -12.25
CA GLY A 148 -9.38 7.87 -13.18
C GLY A 148 -8.50 6.72 -12.64
N LYS A 149 -7.95 6.85 -11.43
CA LYS A 149 -7.15 5.82 -10.74
C LYS A 149 -8.02 5.06 -9.75
N LYS A 150 -7.70 3.79 -9.51
CA LYS A 150 -8.29 2.98 -8.43
C LYS A 150 -7.31 2.80 -7.28
N GLY A 151 -7.84 2.60 -6.08
CA GLY A 151 -7.08 2.36 -4.87
C GLY A 151 -7.95 1.86 -3.73
N TRP A 152 -7.30 1.48 -2.62
CA TRP A 152 -7.97 1.08 -1.39
C TRP A 152 -8.53 2.30 -0.66
N LEU A 153 -9.84 2.31 -0.42
CA LEU A 153 -10.57 3.35 0.30
C LEU A 153 -11.19 2.78 1.58
N PRO A 154 -11.38 3.58 2.65
CA PRO A 154 -12.01 3.10 3.88
C PRO A 154 -13.41 2.53 3.64
N TYR A 155 -13.68 1.35 4.19
CA TYR A 155 -15.01 0.73 4.20
C TYR A 155 -15.56 0.72 5.63
N ASN A 156 -16.35 1.75 5.95
CA ASN A 156 -16.86 1.99 7.32
C ASN A 156 -18.22 1.31 7.56
N SER A 157 -18.38 0.07 7.12
CA SER A 157 -19.59 -0.73 7.32
C SER A 157 -19.22 -2.19 7.63
N ARG A 158 -20.15 -2.92 8.24
CA ARG A 158 -20.10 -4.37 8.42
C ARG A 158 -20.98 -5.12 7.42
N ASP A 159 -21.79 -4.40 6.66
CA ASP A 159 -22.70 -4.99 5.69
C ASP A 159 -21.96 -5.37 4.40
N ILE A 160 -22.44 -6.41 3.72
CA ILE A 160 -22.01 -6.77 2.36
C ILE A 160 -23.10 -6.30 1.41
N LEU A 161 -22.75 -5.42 0.48
CA LEU A 161 -23.70 -4.84 -0.46
C LEU A 161 -24.12 -5.86 -1.53
N ASN A 162 -25.26 -5.61 -2.17
CA ASN A 162 -25.80 -6.44 -3.26
C ASN A 162 -25.20 -6.10 -4.63
N GLU A 163 -23.89 -5.89 -4.67
CA GLU A 163 -23.11 -5.57 -5.87
C GLU A 163 -21.76 -6.28 -5.84
N GLU A 164 -21.10 -6.33 -7.00
CA GLU A 164 -19.72 -6.81 -7.08
C GLU A 164 -18.78 -5.80 -6.43
N ILE A 165 -18.17 -6.19 -5.31
CA ILE A 165 -17.29 -5.32 -4.54
C ILE A 165 -16.08 -6.10 -4.03
N ILE A 166 -14.89 -5.50 -4.17
CA ILE A 166 -13.67 -6.05 -3.59
C ILE A 166 -13.46 -5.39 -2.23
N ILE A 167 -13.49 -6.20 -1.17
CA ILE A 167 -13.26 -5.74 0.21
C ILE A 167 -12.03 -6.45 0.77
N GLY A 168 -11.15 -5.66 1.38
CA GLY A 168 -9.91 -6.11 2.00
C GLY A 168 -9.85 -5.82 3.49
N VAL A 169 -9.01 -6.59 4.17
CA VAL A 169 -8.60 -6.39 5.56
C VAL A 169 -7.27 -5.64 5.55
N LYS A 170 -7.27 -4.43 6.09
CA LYS A 170 -6.06 -3.65 6.32
C LYS A 170 -5.63 -3.78 7.78
N SER A 171 -4.37 -4.11 8.01
CA SER A 171 -3.77 -4.15 9.35
C SER A 171 -2.26 -3.89 9.27
N ASN A 172 -1.66 -3.62 10.42
CA ASN A 172 -0.24 -3.43 10.54
C ASN A 172 0.48 -4.78 10.59
N ILE A 173 1.47 -4.97 9.71
CA ILE A 173 2.39 -6.11 9.75
C ILE A 173 3.82 -5.61 10.01
N GLY A 174 4.44 -6.13 11.06
CA GLY A 174 5.83 -5.90 11.44
C GLY A 174 6.79 -6.57 10.47
N PHE A 175 8.09 -6.47 10.74
CA PHE A 175 9.13 -7.10 9.92
C PHE A 175 9.27 -8.59 10.26
N GLU A 176 9.50 -9.44 9.25
CA GLU A 176 9.62 -10.90 9.38
C GLU A 176 8.43 -11.54 10.13
N GLU A 177 7.24 -10.95 10.00
CA GLU A 177 6.02 -11.53 10.52
C GLU A 177 5.38 -12.41 9.44
N THR A 178 5.03 -13.64 9.80
CA THR A 178 4.16 -14.50 8.99
C THR A 178 2.82 -14.68 9.71
N ILE A 179 1.74 -14.24 9.06
CA ILE A 179 0.41 -14.14 9.67
C ILE A 179 -0.62 -14.86 8.81
N ASP A 180 -1.36 -15.80 9.39
CA ASP A 180 -2.63 -16.29 8.81
C ASP A 180 -3.77 -15.34 9.20
N VAL A 181 -4.42 -14.77 8.19
CA VAL A 181 -5.56 -13.88 8.35
C VAL A 181 -6.86 -14.67 8.21
N ILE A 182 -7.42 -15.05 9.35
CA ILE A 182 -8.69 -15.77 9.42
C ILE A 182 -9.84 -14.76 9.49
N TRP A 183 -10.72 -14.78 8.50
CA TRP A 183 -11.86 -13.86 8.43
C TRP A 183 -13.19 -14.61 8.53
N THR A 184 -14.09 -14.15 9.38
CA THR A 184 -15.49 -14.61 9.39
C THR A 184 -16.31 -13.79 8.41
N ILE A 185 -16.86 -14.44 7.38
CA ILE A 185 -17.69 -13.83 6.34
C ILE A 185 -19.06 -14.51 6.33
N GLY A 186 -20.14 -13.74 6.46
CA GLY A 186 -21.51 -14.27 6.46
C GLY A 186 -21.73 -15.34 7.55
N GLY A 187 -21.09 -15.18 8.71
CA GLY A 187 -21.12 -16.15 9.82
C GLY A 187 -20.27 -17.41 9.60
N LYS A 188 -19.59 -17.54 8.45
CA LYS A 188 -18.68 -18.66 8.17
C LYS A 188 -17.25 -18.25 8.35
N LYS A 189 -16.50 -19.00 9.17
CA LYS A 189 -15.08 -18.75 9.42
C LYS A 189 -14.25 -19.28 8.26
N VAL A 190 -13.43 -18.42 7.66
CA VAL A 190 -12.53 -18.76 6.56
C VAL A 190 -11.13 -18.99 7.11
N GLU A 191 -10.78 -20.24 7.38
CA GLU A 191 -9.53 -20.65 8.04
C GLU A 191 -8.43 -21.03 7.02
N LYS A 192 -7.16 -20.73 7.32
CA LYS A 192 -5.96 -21.16 6.55
C LYS A 192 -5.99 -20.85 5.05
N HIS A 193 -6.54 -19.70 4.70
CA HIS A 193 -6.72 -19.32 3.31
C HIS A 193 -5.91 -18.09 2.92
N ALA A 194 -5.42 -17.29 3.86
CA ALA A 194 -4.78 -16.01 3.56
C ALA A 194 -3.56 -15.79 4.44
N VAL A 195 -2.50 -16.56 4.17
CA VAL A 195 -1.22 -16.39 4.85
C VAL A 195 -0.41 -15.32 4.15
N VAL A 196 -0.01 -14.30 4.91
CA VAL A 196 0.89 -13.25 4.44
C VAL A 196 2.20 -13.29 5.18
N THR A 197 3.27 -12.87 4.51
CA THR A 197 4.58 -12.67 5.15
C THR A 197 5.14 -11.29 4.79
N SER A 198 5.94 -10.74 5.69
CA SER A 198 6.76 -9.56 5.44
C SER A 198 8.24 -9.92 5.55
N GLY A 199 9.10 -9.14 4.92
CA GLY A 199 10.55 -9.37 4.93
C GLY A 199 11.12 -9.62 3.53
N ALA A 200 12.21 -10.38 3.42
CA ALA A 200 12.86 -10.65 2.14
C ALA A 200 12.11 -11.71 1.31
N VAL A 201 12.02 -11.52 0.00
CA VAL A 201 11.66 -12.60 -0.94
C VAL A 201 12.90 -13.42 -1.23
N GLU A 202 12.83 -14.72 -1.02
CA GLU A 202 13.82 -15.65 -1.53
C GLU A 202 13.41 -16.16 -2.93
N THR A 203 14.30 -16.02 -3.91
CA THR A 203 14.16 -16.66 -5.23
C THR A 203 15.47 -17.34 -5.61
N SER A 204 15.43 -18.24 -6.60
CA SER A 204 16.65 -18.85 -7.15
C SER A 204 16.74 -18.60 -8.65
N GLU A 205 17.92 -18.18 -9.10
CA GLU A 205 18.25 -18.01 -10.51
C GLU A 205 19.61 -18.64 -10.81
N GLY A 206 19.60 -19.78 -11.51
CA GLY A 206 20.80 -20.56 -11.75
C GLY A 206 21.44 -21.02 -10.44
N ASN A 207 22.64 -20.52 -10.15
CA ASN A 207 23.39 -20.85 -8.93
C ASN A 207 23.23 -19.80 -7.83
N PHE A 208 22.42 -18.75 -8.05
CA PHE A 208 22.18 -17.71 -7.05
C PHE A 208 20.91 -17.97 -6.28
N ILE A 209 20.98 -17.81 -4.96
CA ILE A 209 19.83 -17.54 -4.11
C ILE A 209 19.77 -16.02 -3.93
N ILE A 210 18.63 -15.42 -4.26
CA ILE A 210 18.43 -13.98 -4.27
C ILE A 210 17.45 -13.62 -3.15
N PHE A 211 17.89 -12.80 -2.21
CA PHE A 211 17.06 -12.18 -1.18
C PHE A 211 16.69 -10.76 -1.59
N THR A 212 15.40 -10.51 -1.84
CA THR A 212 14.88 -9.20 -2.23
C THR A 212 14.13 -8.56 -1.09
N TYR A 213 14.66 -7.45 -0.55
CA TYR A 213 13.99 -6.65 0.45
C TYR A 213 13.21 -5.52 -0.24
N LEU A 214 11.89 -5.54 -0.09
CA LEU A 214 11.01 -4.44 -0.53
C LEU A 214 10.70 -3.45 0.60
N ASN A 215 11.15 -3.75 1.82
CA ASN A 215 10.98 -2.96 3.03
C ASN A 215 12.24 -3.09 3.90
N ASN A 216 12.36 -2.22 4.91
CA ASN A 216 13.38 -2.36 5.94
C ASN A 216 13.36 -3.77 6.55
N GLY A 217 14.53 -4.23 6.95
CA GLY A 217 14.71 -5.55 7.52
C GLY A 217 16.08 -5.82 8.08
N THR A 218 16.31 -7.08 8.42
CA THR A 218 17.59 -7.59 8.86
C THR A 218 17.91 -8.83 8.03
N PHE A 219 19.15 -8.93 7.55
CA PHE A 219 19.70 -10.16 7.03
C PHE A 219 20.49 -10.84 8.14
N ASN A 220 20.08 -12.04 8.56
CA ASN A 220 20.81 -12.85 9.53
C ASN A 220 21.55 -13.98 8.81
N THR A 221 22.80 -14.22 9.17
CA THR A 221 23.46 -15.49 8.86
C THR A 221 24.20 -16.06 10.05
N THR A 222 24.04 -17.36 10.26
CA THR A 222 24.72 -18.16 11.28
C THR A 222 26.00 -18.81 10.76
N THR A 223 26.26 -18.69 9.46
CA THR A 223 27.48 -19.19 8.81
C THR A 223 28.10 -18.13 7.88
N GLU A 224 29.38 -18.26 7.56
CA GLU A 224 30.01 -17.38 6.57
C GLU A 224 29.45 -17.71 5.18
N ILE A 225 28.97 -16.69 4.47
CA ILE A 225 28.51 -16.81 3.08
C ILE A 225 29.57 -16.18 2.17
N LYS A 226 30.02 -16.94 1.19
CA LYS A 226 30.98 -16.48 0.18
C LYS A 226 30.26 -16.09 -1.10
N ASP A 227 30.95 -15.29 -1.91
CA ASP A 227 30.51 -14.91 -3.23
C ASP A 227 29.16 -14.13 -3.25
N VAL A 228 28.98 -13.21 -2.29
CA VAL A 228 27.77 -12.39 -2.19
C VAL A 228 27.87 -11.17 -3.09
N ALA A 229 26.81 -10.91 -3.86
CA ALA A 229 26.59 -9.67 -4.61
C ALA A 229 25.43 -8.88 -3.99
N ILE A 230 25.50 -7.55 -4.08
CA ILE A 230 24.43 -6.68 -3.60
C ILE A 230 24.07 -5.64 -4.65
N LEU A 231 22.78 -5.32 -4.69
CA LEU A 231 22.19 -4.23 -5.45
C LEU A 231 21.32 -3.42 -4.49
N VAL A 232 21.75 -2.18 -4.20
CA VAL A 232 21.03 -1.26 -3.33
C VAL A 232 20.44 -0.16 -4.18
N ILE A 233 19.12 0.02 -4.10
CA ILE A 233 18.36 1.03 -4.86
C ILE A 233 17.61 1.92 -3.87
N ALA A 234 17.82 3.23 -3.96
CA ALA A 234 17.16 4.21 -3.11
C ALA A 234 15.77 4.61 -3.60
N GLY A 235 14.99 5.26 -2.73
CA GLY A 235 13.70 5.84 -3.11
C GLY A 235 13.86 6.97 -4.13
N GLY A 236 12.95 7.04 -5.11
CA GLY A 236 12.86 8.19 -6.02
C GLY A 236 12.25 9.42 -5.35
N GLY A 237 12.57 10.62 -5.83
CA GLY A 237 11.95 11.87 -5.36
C GLY A 237 10.53 12.07 -5.89
N GLY A 238 9.72 12.82 -5.15
CA GLY A 238 8.39 13.23 -5.58
C GLY A 238 8.44 14.38 -6.58
N GLY A 239 7.49 14.45 -7.51
CA GLY A 239 7.34 15.61 -8.40
C GLY A 239 6.88 16.87 -7.67
N GLY A 240 7.23 18.04 -8.19
CA GLY A 240 6.76 19.31 -7.65
C GLY A 240 5.27 19.53 -7.88
N GLY A 241 4.64 20.25 -6.96
CA GLY A 241 3.25 20.66 -7.10
C GLY A 241 3.08 21.84 -8.08
N ASN A 242 1.86 22.05 -8.54
CA ASN A 242 1.48 23.22 -9.34
C ASN A 242 0.20 23.88 -8.84
N ASN A 243 0.00 25.15 -9.21
CA ASN A 243 -1.27 25.87 -9.03
C ASN A 243 -1.67 26.68 -10.28
N GLY A 244 -1.46 26.12 -11.48
CA GLY A 244 -1.77 26.82 -12.75
C GLY A 244 -0.73 26.59 -13.85
N GLY A 245 0.53 26.39 -13.49
CA GLY A 245 1.65 26.21 -14.43
C GLY A 245 2.25 24.80 -14.50
N ALA A 246 3.39 24.68 -15.20
CA ALA A 246 4.18 23.44 -15.29
C ALA A 246 5.05 23.25 -14.04
N SER A 247 5.10 22.03 -13.51
CA SER A 247 6.01 21.63 -12.43
C SER A 247 7.08 20.67 -12.94
N SER A 248 8.15 20.50 -12.17
CA SER A 248 9.22 19.53 -12.50
C SER A 248 8.95 18.16 -11.89
N GLY A 249 9.39 17.10 -12.56
CA GLY A 249 9.36 15.75 -12.02
C GLY A 249 10.40 15.56 -10.90
N GLY A 250 10.21 14.54 -10.07
CA GLY A 250 11.22 14.12 -9.10
C GLY A 250 12.34 13.32 -9.77
N GLY A 251 13.51 13.31 -9.15
CA GLY A 251 14.68 12.54 -9.60
C GLY A 251 14.59 11.06 -9.23
N ALA A 252 15.21 10.19 -10.03
CA ALA A 252 15.35 8.78 -9.68
C ALA A 252 16.24 8.60 -8.43
N GLY A 253 15.99 7.53 -7.68
CA GLY A 253 16.87 7.11 -6.60
C GLY A 253 18.20 6.59 -7.14
N GLY A 254 19.26 6.76 -6.34
CA GLY A 254 20.56 6.20 -6.65
C GLY A 254 20.54 4.67 -6.68
N LEU A 255 21.45 4.10 -7.47
CA LEU A 255 21.69 2.67 -7.54
C LEU A 255 23.18 2.43 -7.26
N VAL A 256 23.46 1.59 -6.27
CA VAL A 256 24.80 1.12 -5.98
C VAL A 256 24.81 -0.40 -6.07
N LYS A 257 25.65 -0.90 -6.97
CA LYS A 257 25.92 -2.34 -7.09
C LYS A 257 27.36 -2.60 -6.69
N ASN A 258 27.59 -3.72 -6.01
CA ASN A 258 28.94 -4.20 -5.82
C ASN A 258 29.24 -5.24 -6.91
N ASP A 259 30.08 -4.86 -7.87
CA ASP A 259 30.50 -5.73 -8.98
C ASP A 259 31.58 -6.75 -8.56
N SER A 260 32.16 -6.60 -7.37
CA SER A 260 33.11 -7.56 -6.80
C SER A 260 32.43 -8.33 -5.68
N PHE A 261 32.32 -9.64 -5.85
CA PHE A 261 31.81 -10.54 -4.83
C PHE A 261 32.57 -10.36 -3.51
N PHE A 262 31.85 -10.40 -2.39
CA PHE A 262 32.42 -10.29 -1.04
C PHE A 262 31.87 -11.37 -0.11
N ASN A 263 32.56 -11.58 1.00
CA ASN A 263 32.14 -12.53 2.03
C ASN A 263 31.30 -11.81 3.10
N VAL A 264 30.21 -12.45 3.52
CA VAL A 264 29.37 -12.00 4.64
C VAL A 264 29.66 -12.90 5.83
N THR A 265 30.18 -12.33 6.91
CA THR A 265 30.45 -13.06 8.15
C THR A 265 29.17 -13.34 8.94
N THR A 266 29.24 -14.24 9.92
CA THR A 266 28.13 -14.51 10.84
C THR A 266 27.68 -13.24 11.56
N GLY A 267 26.37 -12.98 11.59
CA GLY A 267 25.82 -11.81 12.27
C GLY A 267 24.48 -11.34 11.73
N ASN A 268 24.04 -10.19 12.23
CA ASN A 268 22.87 -9.46 11.80
C ASN A 268 23.30 -8.24 10.99
N TYR A 269 22.65 -8.01 9.85
CA TYR A 269 22.92 -6.87 8.98
C TYR A 269 21.62 -6.13 8.72
N ASP A 270 21.54 -4.87 9.14
CA ASP A 270 20.38 -4.06 8.86
C ASP A 270 20.29 -3.73 7.37
N ILE A 271 19.11 -3.93 6.82
CA ILE A 271 18.71 -3.61 5.46
C ILE A 271 17.70 -2.47 5.55
N VAL A 272 18.01 -1.35 4.93
CA VAL A 272 17.14 -0.18 4.88
C VAL A 272 16.71 0.02 3.43
N VAL A 273 15.40 0.07 3.21
CA VAL A 273 14.78 0.37 1.92
C VAL A 273 14.12 1.74 2.06
N GLY A 274 14.74 2.73 1.45
CA GLY A 274 14.25 4.11 1.48
C GLY A 274 12.94 4.28 0.73
N MET A 275 11.98 4.97 1.36
CA MET A 275 10.71 5.29 0.72
C MET A 275 10.87 6.30 -0.42
N GLY A 276 9.95 6.27 -1.37
CA GLY A 276 9.81 7.32 -2.37
C GLY A 276 9.30 8.63 -1.76
N GLY A 277 9.76 9.76 -2.29
CA GLY A 277 9.32 11.08 -1.89
C GLY A 277 7.87 11.36 -2.32
N ALA A 278 7.08 11.92 -1.40
CA ALA A 278 5.73 12.39 -1.72
C ALA A 278 5.77 13.55 -2.72
N GLY A 279 4.79 13.59 -3.63
CA GLY A 279 4.63 14.72 -4.55
C GLY A 279 4.16 15.99 -3.83
N GLY A 280 4.65 17.14 -4.30
CA GLY A 280 4.25 18.45 -3.79
C GLY A 280 2.77 18.73 -4.06
N GLN A 281 2.07 19.33 -3.08
CA GLN A 281 0.68 19.78 -3.23
C GLN A 281 0.65 21.29 -3.44
N GLY A 282 -0.08 21.78 -4.45
CA GLY A 282 -0.15 23.21 -4.74
C GLY A 282 1.23 23.80 -5.08
N GLN A 283 1.57 24.96 -4.52
CA GLN A 283 2.87 25.63 -4.70
C GLN A 283 3.95 25.05 -3.75
N ASN A 284 4.16 23.73 -3.75
CA ASN A 284 5.16 23.08 -2.90
C ASN A 284 6.11 22.18 -3.70
N PHE A 285 7.34 22.07 -3.22
CA PHE A 285 8.32 21.11 -3.71
C PHE A 285 7.83 19.68 -3.46
N GLY A 286 8.22 18.76 -4.33
CA GLY A 286 8.18 17.34 -4.01
C GLY A 286 9.20 17.03 -2.92
N ASN A 287 8.93 16.01 -2.12
CA ASN A 287 9.88 15.55 -1.12
C ASN A 287 11.01 14.75 -1.80
N ASN A 288 12.20 14.79 -1.21
CA ASN A 288 13.27 13.88 -1.59
C ASN A 288 12.85 12.43 -1.26
N GLY A 289 13.34 11.48 -2.04
CA GLY A 289 13.32 10.08 -1.66
C GLY A 289 14.32 9.82 -0.53
N GLU A 290 14.09 8.75 0.22
CA GLU A 290 14.98 8.35 1.31
C GLU A 290 16.11 7.44 0.81
N ASN A 291 17.20 7.40 1.56
CA ASN A 291 18.34 6.53 1.28
C ASN A 291 17.99 5.07 1.55
N SER A 292 18.57 4.18 0.76
CA SER A 292 18.61 2.74 1.07
C SER A 292 20.01 2.33 1.50
N SER A 293 20.13 1.32 2.36
CA SER A 293 21.42 0.79 2.75
C SER A 293 21.42 -0.70 3.03
N ALA A 294 22.51 -1.37 2.67
CA ALA A 294 22.76 -2.77 3.03
C ALA A 294 24.27 -3.00 3.12
N PHE A 295 24.72 -3.79 4.10
CA PHE A 295 26.14 -4.16 4.26
C PHE A 295 27.11 -2.96 4.24
N GLY A 296 26.71 -1.83 4.84
CA GLY A 296 27.49 -0.59 4.88
C GLY A 296 27.51 0.20 3.56
N VAL A 297 26.87 -0.28 2.50
CA VAL A 297 26.66 0.45 1.25
C VAL A 297 25.40 1.28 1.36
N VAL A 298 25.46 2.55 0.95
CA VAL A 298 24.33 3.49 0.96
C VAL A 298 24.05 3.97 -0.46
N ALA A 299 22.82 3.79 -0.92
CA ALA A 299 22.30 4.43 -2.12
C ALA A 299 21.53 5.70 -1.73
N VAL A 300 21.82 6.82 -2.40
CA VAL A 300 21.23 8.12 -2.06
C VAL A 300 19.86 8.29 -2.71
N GLY A 301 18.88 8.76 -1.94
CA GLY A 301 17.53 9.04 -2.41
C GLY A 301 17.48 10.14 -3.48
N GLY A 302 16.49 10.05 -4.36
CA GLY A 302 16.30 11.01 -5.46
C GLY A 302 15.85 12.39 -4.96
N GLY A 303 16.29 13.45 -5.64
CA GLY A 303 15.86 14.82 -5.32
C GLY A 303 14.39 15.08 -5.67
N GLY A 304 13.69 15.83 -4.84
CA GLY A 304 12.32 16.28 -5.09
C GLY A 304 12.23 17.34 -6.20
N GLY A 305 11.12 17.33 -6.93
CA GLY A 305 10.85 18.30 -8.00
C GLY A 305 10.50 19.68 -7.43
N ALA A 306 11.00 20.73 -8.08
CA ALA A 306 10.62 22.12 -7.83
C ALA A 306 9.15 22.40 -8.18
N GLN A 307 8.54 23.26 -7.36
CA GLN A 307 7.19 23.78 -7.57
C GLN A 307 7.09 24.64 -8.84
N GLY A 308 5.92 24.64 -9.49
CA GLY A 308 5.63 25.58 -10.57
C GLY A 308 5.13 26.91 -10.03
N ASN A 309 5.89 28.00 -10.17
CA ASN A 309 5.40 29.36 -9.93
C ASN A 309 4.79 29.93 -11.22
N ASP A 310 3.61 30.55 -11.15
CA ASP A 310 2.99 31.28 -12.27
C ASP A 310 3.64 32.66 -12.53
N GLY A 311 4.87 32.86 -12.07
CA GLY A 311 5.59 34.11 -12.17
C GLY A 311 6.97 33.91 -12.76
N ASN A 312 7.17 34.42 -13.96
CA ASN A 312 8.43 34.61 -14.67
C ASN A 312 9.64 34.78 -13.72
N THR A 313 10.42 33.72 -13.50
CA THR A 313 11.88 33.70 -13.36
C THR A 313 12.34 32.26 -13.06
N ALA A 314 12.85 31.58 -14.08
CA ALA A 314 13.66 30.38 -13.88
C ALA A 314 14.98 30.79 -13.23
N HIS A 315 15.04 30.81 -11.90
CA HIS A 315 16.31 30.71 -11.20
C HIS A 315 16.56 29.25 -10.87
N ASP A 316 17.33 28.62 -11.75
CA ASP A 316 18.06 27.37 -11.51
C ASP A 316 18.86 27.52 -10.21
N ARG A 317 18.30 27.05 -9.09
CA ARG A 317 19.06 26.85 -7.86
C ARG A 317 19.70 25.47 -7.95
N LEU A 318 20.86 25.43 -8.59
CA LEU A 318 21.82 24.36 -8.43
C LEU A 318 22.34 24.41 -6.99
N ASP A 319 21.67 23.71 -6.06
CA ASP A 319 22.20 23.48 -4.73
C ASP A 319 23.41 22.53 -4.85
N LEU A 320 24.57 23.14 -5.10
CA LEU A 320 25.87 22.49 -5.05
C LEU A 320 26.15 22.13 -3.59
N HIS A 321 25.76 20.93 -3.19
CA HIS A 321 26.13 20.35 -1.91
C HIS A 321 27.65 20.10 -1.91
N ILE A 322 28.44 21.14 -1.60
CA ILE A 322 29.85 21.01 -1.28
C ILE A 322 29.91 20.30 0.07
N GLN A 323 30.10 18.98 0.06
CA GLN A 323 30.52 18.28 1.26
C GLN A 323 31.95 18.68 1.58
N ASP A 324 32.08 19.36 2.71
CA ASP A 324 33.33 19.64 3.39
C ASP A 324 34.05 18.30 3.68
N ARG A 325 35.03 17.95 2.84
CA ARG A 325 35.88 16.79 3.07
C ARG A 325 36.92 17.16 4.13
N SER A 326 36.69 16.72 5.35
CA SER A 326 37.78 16.51 6.30
C SER A 326 38.80 15.53 5.69
N PRO A 327 40.12 15.78 5.77
CA PRO A 327 41.10 15.01 5.03
C PRO A 327 41.33 13.63 5.65
N ILE A 328 40.96 12.57 4.93
CA ILE A 328 41.44 11.21 5.22
C ILE A 328 42.67 10.95 4.36
N SER A 329 43.73 10.57 5.07
CA SER A 329 45.08 10.17 4.67
C SER A 329 45.22 9.41 3.35
N ALA A 330 46.35 9.67 2.69
CA ALA A 330 46.78 9.23 1.36
C ALA A 330 46.81 7.70 1.12
N GLY A 331 46.43 7.31 -0.11
CA GLY A 331 46.62 5.96 -0.68
C GLY A 331 45.78 5.71 -1.94
N GLN A 332 46.23 6.24 -3.09
CA GLN A 332 45.95 5.98 -4.53
C GLN A 332 44.93 4.89 -4.99
N PRO A 333 44.38 4.92 -6.24
CA PRO A 333 44.45 5.94 -7.30
C PRO A 333 43.06 6.46 -7.78
N THR A 334 43.08 7.64 -8.39
CA THR A 334 41.96 8.38 -8.97
C THR A 334 41.49 7.80 -10.31
N VAL A 335 40.18 7.58 -10.47
CA VAL A 335 39.53 7.46 -11.79
C VAL A 335 38.80 8.77 -12.09
N GLU A 336 39.29 9.50 -13.09
CA GLU A 336 38.69 10.74 -13.60
C GLU A 336 37.30 10.49 -14.17
N ARG A 337 36.31 11.29 -13.76
CA ARG A 337 34.98 11.33 -14.38
C ARG A 337 34.97 12.43 -15.44
N ASN A 338 34.87 12.03 -16.71
CA ASN A 338 34.45 12.91 -17.80
C ASN A 338 32.96 13.20 -17.69
N ALA A 339 32.59 14.36 -17.13
CA ALA A 339 31.31 15.00 -17.40
C ALA A 339 31.58 16.18 -18.35
N ARG A 340 31.42 15.96 -19.67
CA ARG A 340 31.37 17.05 -20.65
C ARG A 340 29.99 17.70 -20.55
N CYS A 341 29.92 18.90 -19.98
CA CYS A 341 28.81 19.82 -20.23
C CYS A 341 29.05 20.48 -21.61
N SER A 342 28.20 20.17 -22.58
CA SER A 342 28.13 20.91 -23.85
C SER A 342 27.07 21.99 -23.70
N GLY A 343 27.50 23.24 -23.51
CA GLY A 343 26.64 24.41 -23.59
C GLY A 343 27.08 25.28 -24.76
N ASP A 344 26.34 25.23 -25.86
CA ASP A 344 26.37 26.26 -26.90
C ASP A 344 25.11 27.13 -26.69
N LEU A 345 25.32 28.34 -26.17
CA LEU A 345 24.32 29.40 -26.13
C LEU A 345 24.56 30.30 -27.34
N ASP A 346 23.78 30.08 -28.40
CA ASP A 346 23.80 30.96 -29.58
C ASP A 346 22.79 32.10 -29.37
N TYR A 347 23.28 33.24 -28.88
CA TYR A 347 22.51 34.47 -28.70
C TYR A 347 22.49 35.25 -30.02
N ARG A 348 21.42 35.13 -30.81
CA ARG A 348 21.16 36.03 -31.94
C ARG A 348 19.96 36.92 -31.65
N GLY A 349 20.26 38.14 -31.21
CA GLY A 349 19.33 39.26 -31.34
C GLY A 349 19.09 39.56 -32.82
N ASN A 350 17.85 39.88 -33.19
CA ASN A 350 17.59 40.55 -34.45
C ASN A 350 16.55 41.65 -34.27
N THR A 351 17.02 42.86 -34.47
CA THR A 351 16.31 44.10 -34.76
C THR A 351 15.55 43.99 -36.10
N GLY A 352 14.35 44.57 -36.21
CA GLY A 352 13.74 44.82 -37.53
C GLY A 352 12.28 45.25 -37.50
N GLN A 353 12.03 46.48 -37.95
CA GLN A 353 10.75 47.20 -38.06
C GLN A 353 9.84 46.75 -39.23
N SER A 354 8.58 47.23 -39.19
CA SER A 354 7.68 47.58 -40.32
C SER A 354 7.06 46.40 -41.10
N LEU A 355 5.73 46.30 -41.27
CA LEU A 355 4.73 47.32 -41.67
C LEU A 355 3.48 47.35 -40.78
#